data_AF-A0A2D7NUS0-F1
#
_entry.id   AF-A0A2D7NUS0-F1
#
_cell.length_a   1.000
_cell.length_b   1.000
_cell.length_c   1.000
_cell.angle_alpha   90.00
_cell.angle_beta   90.00
_cell.angle_gamma   90.00
#
_symmetry.space_group_name_H-M   'P 1'
#
loop_
_entity.id
_entity.type
_entity.pdbx_description
1 polymer ?
#
loop_
_entity_poly.entity_id
_entity_poly.type
_entity_poly.pdbx_seq_one_letter_code
_entity_poly.pdbx_strand_id
1 'polypeptide(L)'
;MDQIEKIASATLEMVTINEDSSYQFNGTKIGAIHFTQKEDVVSVDLEVSNFPEGQLSYYHAVQIHTGTCESPLSQWNLGKDLDYNFCNVLSMGEVWAKPKAGDLGNIFINESGMGEFNIQTDLYSIGSDDASNVVGKIIYIHEVAENFVQECFEGHNHNHNNKKIACGTIELVN
;
A
#
# COMPACT_ATOMS: atom_id res chain seq x y z
N MET A 1 -15.89 19.25 -21.03
CA MET A 1 -16.09 17.81 -20.78
C MET A 1 -15.83 17.64 -19.31
N ASP A 2 -16.83 17.29 -18.52
CA ASP A 2 -16.58 16.91 -17.13
C ASP A 2 -15.66 15.69 -17.16
N GLN A 3 -14.48 15.84 -16.58
CA GLN A 3 -13.54 14.75 -16.41
C GLN A 3 -14.22 13.70 -15.51
N ILE A 4 -14.39 12.48 -16.04
CA ILE A 4 -15.01 11.39 -15.29
C ILE A 4 -14.05 10.99 -14.18
N GLU A 5 -14.45 11.25 -12.95
CA GLU A 5 -13.78 10.77 -11.74
C GLU A 5 -13.77 9.23 -11.78
N LYS A 6 -12.57 8.65 -11.70
CA LYS A 6 -12.41 7.19 -11.62
C LYS A 6 -12.13 6.81 -10.18
N ILE A 7 -12.75 5.73 -9.73
CA ILE A 7 -12.65 5.28 -8.35
C ILE A 7 -12.23 3.81 -8.33
N ALA A 8 -11.31 3.47 -7.44
CA ALA A 8 -10.98 2.09 -7.10
C ALA A 8 -10.90 1.96 -5.57
N SER A 9 -11.07 0.76 -5.04
CA SER A 9 -10.99 0.54 -3.60
C SER A 9 -10.54 -0.87 -3.26
N ALA A 10 -10.04 -1.06 -2.04
CA ALA A 10 -9.82 -2.38 -1.47
C ALA A 10 -10.39 -2.43 -0.05
N THR A 11 -11.23 -3.43 0.24
CA THR A 11 -11.55 -3.78 1.62
C THR A 11 -10.36 -4.51 2.23
N LEU A 12 -9.93 -4.10 3.42
CA LEU A 12 -8.80 -4.70 4.11
C LEU A 12 -9.28 -5.71 5.16
N GLU A 13 -8.73 -6.91 5.08
CA GLU A 13 -8.99 -8.01 6.01
C GLU A 13 -7.68 -8.53 6.61
N MET A 14 -7.74 -8.94 7.87
CA MET A 14 -6.58 -9.50 8.57
C MET A 14 -6.17 -10.83 7.94
N VAL A 15 -4.86 -11.01 7.81
CA VAL A 15 -4.25 -12.22 7.26
C VAL A 15 -3.28 -12.86 8.25
N THR A 16 -3.13 -14.18 8.13
CA THR A 16 -2.11 -14.95 8.83
C THR A 16 -1.29 -15.75 7.84
N ILE A 17 -0.01 -15.96 8.14
CA ILE A 17 0.88 -16.79 7.32
C ILE A 17 0.70 -18.26 7.68
N ASN A 18 0.61 -19.11 6.65
CA ASN A 18 0.57 -20.56 6.74
C ASN A 18 2.00 -21.15 6.76
N GLU A 19 2.13 -22.44 7.08
CA GLU A 19 3.43 -23.13 7.10
C GLU A 19 4.12 -23.13 5.73
N ASP A 20 3.35 -23.10 4.63
CA ASP A 20 3.83 -23.05 3.26
C ASP A 20 4.14 -21.61 2.77
N SER A 21 4.12 -20.63 3.68
CA SER A 21 4.30 -19.19 3.40
C SER A 21 3.19 -18.54 2.57
N SER A 22 2.10 -19.24 2.27
CA SER A 22 0.88 -18.59 1.78
C SER A 22 0.20 -17.81 2.90
N TYR A 23 -0.68 -16.88 2.54
CA TYR A 23 -1.50 -16.15 3.50
C TYR A 23 -2.95 -16.61 3.40
N GLN A 24 -3.63 -16.58 4.55
CA GLN A 24 -5.07 -16.82 4.63
C GLN A 24 -5.75 -15.68 5.38
N PHE A 25 -6.92 -15.28 4.90
CA PHE A 25 -7.79 -14.37 5.63
C PHE A 25 -8.36 -15.05 6.86
N ASN A 26 -8.44 -14.32 7.98
CA ASN A 26 -9.09 -14.81 9.18
C ASN A 26 -10.55 -14.33 9.33
N GLY A 27 -11.06 -13.58 8.33
CA GLY A 27 -12.41 -13.03 8.27
C GLY A 27 -12.64 -11.72 9.02
N THR A 28 -11.59 -11.12 9.61
CA THR A 28 -11.70 -9.85 10.34
C THR A 28 -11.44 -8.68 9.39
N LYS A 29 -12.50 -7.95 9.02
CA LYS A 29 -12.42 -6.70 8.26
C LYS A 29 -11.94 -5.56 9.15
N ILE A 30 -10.90 -4.85 8.74
CA ILE A 30 -10.27 -3.80 9.55
C ILE A 30 -10.40 -2.40 8.96
N GLY A 31 -10.79 -2.27 7.70
CA GLY A 31 -10.86 -0.97 7.04
C GLY A 31 -11.01 -1.06 5.53
N ALA A 32 -10.79 0.06 4.88
CA ALA A 32 -10.76 0.17 3.43
C ALA A 32 -9.81 1.27 2.99
N ILE A 33 -9.29 1.11 1.78
CA ILE A 33 -8.48 2.11 1.09
C ILE A 33 -9.16 2.47 -0.23
N HIS A 34 -9.28 3.76 -0.48
CA HIS A 34 -9.95 4.34 -1.63
C HIS A 34 -8.94 5.09 -2.48
N PHE A 35 -9.08 4.91 -3.80
CA PHE A 35 -8.30 5.58 -4.82
C PHE A 35 -9.26 6.41 -5.64
N THR A 36 -8.99 7.71 -5.75
CA THR A 36 -9.80 8.64 -6.54
C THR A 36 -8.92 9.36 -7.51
N GLN A 37 -9.14 9.16 -8.81
CA GLN A 37 -8.40 9.86 -9.85
C GLN A 37 -9.20 11.04 -10.41
N LYS A 38 -8.58 12.22 -10.37
CA LYS A 38 -9.02 13.43 -11.06
C LYS A 38 -7.89 13.92 -11.92
N GLU A 39 -8.13 13.99 -13.23
CA GLU A 39 -7.09 14.26 -14.22
C GLU A 39 -5.92 13.26 -14.05
N ASP A 40 -4.69 13.76 -13.89
CA ASP A 40 -3.48 12.95 -13.75
C ASP A 40 -3.09 12.67 -12.30
N VAL A 41 -3.92 13.05 -11.32
CA VAL A 41 -3.63 12.88 -9.89
C VAL A 41 -4.55 11.84 -9.27
N VAL A 42 -3.96 10.88 -8.56
CA VAL A 42 -4.66 9.90 -7.72
C VAL A 42 -4.53 10.31 -6.26
N SER A 43 -5.66 10.52 -5.60
CA SER A 43 -5.76 10.61 -4.14
C SER A 43 -5.96 9.21 -3.57
N VAL A 44 -5.23 8.87 -2.51
CA VAL A 44 -5.27 7.59 -1.81
C VAL A 44 -5.64 7.85 -0.36
N ASP A 45 -6.77 7.32 0.07
CA ASP A 45 -7.35 7.51 1.40
C ASP A 45 -7.55 6.16 2.07
N LEU A 46 -6.81 5.89 3.13
CA LEU A 46 -6.91 4.68 3.94
C LEU A 46 -7.56 4.99 5.28
N GLU A 47 -8.61 4.24 5.60
CA GLU A 47 -9.29 4.26 6.89
C GLU A 47 -9.24 2.88 7.53
N VAL A 48 -8.87 2.84 8.82
CA VAL A 48 -8.86 1.64 9.66
C VAL A 48 -9.76 1.90 10.87
N SER A 49 -10.67 0.98 11.19
CA SER A 49 -11.69 1.18 12.23
C SER A 49 -11.93 -0.03 13.15
N ASN A 50 -11.32 -1.19 12.87
CA ASN A 50 -11.49 -2.41 13.69
C ASN A 50 -10.18 -3.17 13.89
N PHE A 51 -9.06 -2.45 14.01
CA PHE A 51 -7.79 -3.13 14.21
C PHE A 51 -7.75 -3.81 15.58
N PRO A 52 -7.37 -5.10 15.68
CA PRO A 52 -7.43 -5.84 16.94
C PRO A 52 -6.64 -5.17 18.09
N GLU A 53 -7.22 -5.21 19.30
CA GLU A 53 -6.55 -4.79 20.52
C GLU A 53 -5.27 -5.62 20.78
N GLY A 54 -4.28 -5.01 21.45
CA GLY A 54 -2.98 -5.64 21.69
C GLY A 54 -1.98 -5.44 20.55
N GLN A 55 -2.09 -4.31 19.82
CA GLN A 55 -1.16 -3.93 18.75
C GLN A 55 0.28 -3.97 19.24
N LEU A 56 1.17 -4.59 18.45
CA LEU A 56 2.60 -4.64 18.74
C LEU A 56 3.30 -3.29 18.48
N SER A 57 2.66 -2.42 17.69
CA SER A 57 3.14 -1.10 17.27
C SER A 57 1.95 -0.18 17.02
N TYR A 58 2.13 1.13 17.16
CA TYR A 58 1.16 2.14 16.72
C TYR A 58 1.34 2.54 15.26
N TYR A 59 2.52 2.28 14.68
CA TYR A 59 2.82 2.63 13.29
C TYR A 59 3.02 1.37 12.47
N HIS A 60 2.42 1.34 11.28
CA HIS A 60 2.39 0.20 10.38
C HIS A 60 2.70 0.63 8.96
N ALA A 61 3.63 -0.04 8.28
CA ALA A 61 3.92 0.24 6.88
C ALA A 61 2.75 -0.17 5.98
N VAL A 62 2.45 0.65 4.97
CA VAL A 62 1.42 0.41 3.96
C VAL A 62 2.10 0.35 2.60
N GLN A 63 1.91 -0.77 1.89
CA GLN A 63 2.61 -1.06 0.64
C GLN A 63 1.65 -1.66 -0.41
N ILE A 64 1.87 -1.30 -1.67
CA ILE A 64 1.22 -1.91 -2.83
C ILE A 64 2.11 -3.02 -3.39
N HIS A 65 1.55 -4.22 -3.54
CA HIS A 65 2.23 -5.38 -4.11
C HIS A 65 1.56 -5.88 -5.38
N THR A 66 2.30 -6.69 -6.13
CA THR A 66 1.75 -7.53 -7.20
C THR A 66 1.35 -8.91 -6.65
N GLY A 67 0.58 -9.68 -7.42
CA GLY A 67 0.11 -11.02 -7.02
C GLY A 67 -1.27 -10.98 -6.37
N THR A 68 -1.48 -11.86 -5.40
CA THR A 68 -2.75 -11.99 -4.65
C THR A 68 -2.49 -11.88 -3.16
N CYS A 69 -3.53 -11.67 -2.36
CA CYS A 69 -3.38 -11.65 -0.91
C CYS A 69 -2.87 -13.00 -0.38
N GLU A 70 -3.28 -14.11 -0.97
CA GLU A 70 -2.88 -15.46 -0.56
C GLU A 70 -1.48 -15.83 -1.04
N SER A 71 -1.07 -15.30 -2.21
CA SER A 71 0.23 -15.51 -2.82
C SER A 71 0.80 -14.17 -3.32
N PRO A 72 1.35 -13.35 -2.41
CA PRO A 72 1.90 -12.06 -2.78
C PRO A 72 3.23 -12.21 -3.51
N LEU A 73 3.43 -11.33 -4.48
CA LEU A 73 4.69 -11.17 -5.18
C LEU A 73 5.39 -9.91 -4.67
N SER A 74 6.38 -9.42 -5.42
CA SER A 74 7.17 -8.26 -5.03
C SER A 74 6.33 -6.98 -4.89
N GLN A 75 6.88 -6.02 -4.15
CA GLN A 75 6.40 -4.64 -4.14
C GLN A 75 6.21 -4.15 -5.58
N TRP A 76 5.12 -3.44 -5.83
CA TRP A 76 4.83 -2.89 -7.14
C TRP A 76 5.74 -1.70 -7.43
N ASN A 77 6.35 -1.68 -8.63
CA ASN A 77 7.37 -0.70 -8.99
C ASN A 77 7.12 -0.05 -10.37
N LEU A 78 5.85 0.13 -10.78
CA LEU A 78 5.45 0.73 -12.06
C LEU A 78 6.10 0.07 -13.30
N GLY A 79 6.22 -1.26 -13.26
CA GLY A 79 6.86 -2.03 -14.33
C GLY A 79 8.37 -1.84 -14.45
N LYS A 80 9.02 -1.14 -13.51
CA LYS A 80 10.48 -1.10 -13.38
C LYS A 80 10.99 -2.35 -12.69
N ASP A 81 12.26 -2.67 -12.96
CA ASP A 81 12.97 -3.73 -12.26
C ASP A 81 13.06 -3.46 -10.75
N LEU A 82 13.28 -4.51 -9.96
CA LEU A 82 13.37 -4.39 -8.50
C LEU A 82 14.60 -3.58 -8.05
N ASP A 83 15.62 -3.42 -8.89
CA ASP A 83 16.79 -2.60 -8.57
C ASP A 83 16.54 -1.10 -8.84
N TYR A 84 15.46 -0.74 -9.54
CA TYR A 84 15.10 0.66 -9.73
C TYR A 84 14.52 1.24 -8.44
N ASN A 85 14.99 2.43 -8.10
CA ASN A 85 14.67 3.09 -6.84
C ASN A 85 13.98 4.45 -7.08
N PHE A 86 12.86 4.68 -6.36
CA PHE A 86 12.04 5.88 -6.44
C PHE A 86 12.44 7.00 -5.46
N CYS A 87 13.51 6.84 -4.69
CA CYS A 87 13.94 7.80 -3.66
C CYS A 87 14.28 9.20 -4.17
N ASN A 88 14.52 9.38 -5.47
CA ASN A 88 14.75 10.68 -6.11
C ASN A 88 13.77 10.97 -7.25
N VAL A 89 12.75 10.13 -7.43
CA VAL A 89 11.71 10.35 -8.44
C VAL A 89 10.75 11.41 -7.91
N LEU A 90 10.38 12.35 -8.78
CA LEU A 90 9.39 13.36 -8.45
C LEU A 90 7.99 12.80 -8.64
N SER A 91 7.11 13.12 -7.70
CA SER A 91 5.67 12.97 -7.78
C SER A 91 5.06 14.32 -7.44
N MET A 92 4.28 14.91 -8.34
CA MET A 92 3.66 16.22 -8.16
C MET A 92 4.65 17.34 -7.78
N GLY A 93 5.89 17.26 -8.27
CA GLY A 93 6.95 18.23 -8.00
C GLY A 93 7.74 18.01 -6.70
N GLU A 94 7.35 17.04 -5.87
CA GLU A 94 8.04 16.67 -4.63
C GLU A 94 8.73 15.32 -4.78
N VAL A 95 9.81 15.09 -4.02
CA VAL A 95 10.54 13.81 -4.06
C VAL A 95 9.71 12.72 -3.36
N TRP A 96 9.50 11.58 -4.02
CA TRP A 96 8.75 10.45 -3.46
C TRP A 96 9.39 9.90 -2.18
N ALA A 97 10.72 9.93 -2.09
CA ALA A 97 11.52 9.63 -0.90
C ALA A 97 11.27 8.24 -0.29
N LYS A 98 10.91 7.26 -1.13
CA LYS A 98 10.74 5.85 -0.75
C LYS A 98 11.30 4.95 -1.86
N PRO A 99 11.79 3.74 -1.56
CA PRO A 99 12.48 2.90 -2.53
C PRO A 99 11.61 2.42 -3.69
N LYS A 100 10.34 2.07 -3.45
CA LYS A 100 9.43 1.55 -4.47
C LYS A 100 8.28 2.51 -4.72
N ALA A 101 7.76 2.45 -5.94
CA ALA A 101 6.55 3.19 -6.29
C ALA A 101 5.36 2.77 -5.41
N GLY A 102 5.27 1.50 -5.02
CA GLY A 102 4.19 0.99 -4.17
C GLY A 102 4.34 1.29 -2.68
N ASP A 103 5.44 1.90 -2.22
CA ASP A 103 5.59 2.24 -0.81
C ASP A 103 4.73 3.47 -0.49
N LEU A 104 3.60 3.33 0.22
CA LEU A 104 2.72 4.48 0.49
C LEU A 104 3.20 5.29 1.69
N GLY A 105 3.59 4.61 2.77
CA GLY A 105 3.99 5.27 4.00
C GLY A 105 3.68 4.43 5.24
N ASN A 106 3.61 5.11 6.39
CA ASN A 106 3.23 4.49 7.64
C ASN A 106 1.91 5.07 8.12
N ILE A 107 0.94 4.21 8.43
CA ILE A 107 -0.31 4.61 9.10
C ILE A 107 -0.10 4.56 10.61
N PHE A 108 -0.59 5.58 11.31
CA PHE A 108 -0.75 5.55 12.76
C PHE A 108 -2.13 4.97 13.09
N ILE A 109 -2.17 3.92 13.90
CA ILE A 109 -3.40 3.32 14.42
C ILE A 109 -3.36 3.50 15.94
N ASN A 110 -4.41 4.08 16.51
CA ASN A 110 -4.48 4.38 17.94
C ASN A 110 -4.92 3.16 18.77
N GLU A 111 -4.92 3.32 20.09
CA GLU A 111 -5.33 2.29 21.07
C GLU A 111 -6.75 1.76 20.86
N SER A 112 -7.63 2.54 20.23
CA SER A 112 -9.00 2.12 19.89
C SER A 112 -9.09 1.39 18.54
N GLY A 113 -7.95 1.07 17.91
CA GLY A 113 -7.90 0.38 16.62
C GLY A 113 -8.29 1.25 15.43
N MET A 114 -8.24 2.59 15.58
CA MET A 114 -8.59 3.55 14.53
C MET A 114 -7.37 4.24 13.95
N GLY A 115 -7.33 4.44 12.63
CA GLY A 115 -6.26 5.14 11.94
C GLY A 115 -6.70 5.68 10.59
N GLU A 116 -6.07 6.77 10.16
CA GLU A 116 -6.29 7.40 8.86
C GLU A 116 -4.95 7.71 8.21
N PHE A 117 -4.88 7.59 6.89
CA PHE A 117 -3.70 7.92 6.09
C PHE A 117 -4.15 8.46 4.73
N ASN A 118 -3.53 9.55 4.27
CA ASN A 118 -3.78 10.15 2.96
C ASN A 118 -2.46 10.43 2.23
N ILE A 119 -2.46 10.20 0.91
CA ILE A 119 -1.40 10.66 0.00
C ILE A 119 -1.98 10.99 -1.37
N GLN A 120 -1.34 11.89 -2.10
CA GLN A 120 -1.62 12.18 -3.50
C GLN A 120 -0.40 11.90 -4.36
N THR A 121 -0.61 11.39 -5.57
CA THR A 121 0.47 11.15 -6.53
C THR A 121 0.00 11.18 -7.98
N ASP A 122 0.88 11.63 -8.87
CA ASP A 122 0.76 11.55 -10.33
C ASP A 122 1.51 10.32 -10.91
N LEU A 123 2.03 9.44 -10.05
CA LEU A 123 2.70 8.20 -10.46
C LEU A 123 1.71 7.09 -10.83
N TYR A 124 0.46 7.21 -10.39
CA TYR A 124 -0.55 6.17 -10.49
C TYR A 124 -1.65 6.53 -11.47
N SER A 125 -2.36 5.52 -11.94
CA SER A 125 -3.62 5.68 -12.65
C SER A 125 -4.62 4.59 -12.24
N ILE A 126 -5.88 4.82 -12.58
CA ILE A 126 -6.99 3.90 -12.31
C ILE A 126 -7.55 3.43 -13.67
N GLY A 127 -7.49 2.12 -13.90
CA GLY A 127 -8.07 1.48 -15.06
C GLY A 127 -7.39 1.83 -16.40
N SER A 128 -6.15 2.29 -16.39
CA SER A 128 -5.36 2.41 -17.64
C SER A 128 -4.77 1.05 -18.06
N ASP A 129 -4.30 0.97 -19.30
CA ASP A 129 -3.65 -0.23 -19.84
C ASP A 129 -2.12 -0.26 -19.60
N ASP A 130 -1.59 0.68 -18.82
CA ASP A 130 -0.16 0.82 -18.57
C ASP A 130 0.25 0.40 -17.13
N ALA A 131 1.56 0.41 -16.88
CA ALA A 131 2.13 -0.09 -15.64
C ALA A 131 1.79 0.74 -14.39
N SER A 132 1.23 1.94 -14.55
CA SER A 132 0.72 2.81 -13.48
C SER A 132 -0.66 2.42 -12.95
N ASN A 133 -1.34 1.48 -13.60
CA ASN A 133 -2.66 1.05 -13.17
C ASN A 133 -2.62 0.27 -11.84
N VAL A 134 -3.26 0.84 -10.80
CA VAL A 134 -3.37 0.24 -9.46
C VAL A 134 -4.40 -0.90 -9.39
N VAL A 135 -5.34 -0.97 -10.33
CA VAL A 135 -6.39 -1.99 -10.32
C VAL A 135 -5.77 -3.39 -10.44
N GLY A 136 -6.26 -4.33 -9.63
CA GLY A 136 -5.76 -5.70 -9.52
C GLY A 136 -4.44 -5.83 -8.76
N LYS A 137 -3.87 -4.75 -8.25
CA LYS A 137 -2.79 -4.82 -7.24
C LYS A 137 -3.39 -5.06 -5.86
N ILE A 138 -2.54 -5.42 -4.91
CA ILE A 138 -2.95 -5.67 -3.53
C ILE A 138 -2.32 -4.67 -2.59
N ILE A 139 -3.05 -4.32 -1.53
CA ILE A 139 -2.57 -3.49 -0.44
C ILE A 139 -2.21 -4.38 0.72
N TYR A 140 -1.05 -4.14 1.33
CA TYR A 140 -0.65 -4.71 2.60
C TYR A 140 -0.50 -3.66 3.67
N ILE A 141 -0.96 -4.00 4.87
CA ILE A 141 -0.51 -3.39 6.11
C ILE A 141 0.44 -4.37 6.80
N HIS A 142 1.58 -3.86 7.23
CA HIS A 142 2.62 -4.62 7.92
C HIS A 142 2.52 -4.48 9.44
N GLU A 143 3.13 -5.42 10.17
CA GLU A 143 3.07 -5.50 11.63
C GLU A 143 3.76 -4.31 12.30
N VAL A 144 4.84 -3.79 11.70
CA VAL A 144 5.55 -2.62 12.19
C VAL A 144 5.78 -1.58 11.09
N ALA A 145 6.21 -0.39 11.48
CA ALA A 145 6.57 0.69 10.59
C ALA A 145 7.82 0.36 9.76
N GLU A 146 7.95 1.00 8.61
CA GLU A 146 9.14 0.99 7.78
C GLU A 146 9.84 2.35 7.81
N ASN A 147 11.18 2.35 7.79
CA ASN A 147 11.96 3.59 7.72
C ASN A 147 12.37 3.90 6.28
N PHE A 148 11.39 4.19 5.42
CA PHE A 148 11.61 4.43 3.98
C PHE A 148 12.71 5.44 3.66
N VAL A 149 12.87 6.48 4.49
CA VAL A 149 13.93 7.48 4.29
C VAL A 149 15.30 6.85 4.50
N GLN A 150 15.45 5.98 5.50
CA GLN A 150 16.70 5.26 5.71
C GLN A 150 16.98 4.26 4.57
N GLU A 151 15.93 3.64 4.03
CA GLU A 151 16.03 2.74 2.87
C GLU A 151 16.49 3.45 1.58
N CYS A 152 16.41 4.78 1.54
CA CYS A 152 16.91 5.57 0.43
C CYS A 152 18.43 5.79 0.42
N PHE A 153 19.13 5.48 1.52
CA PHE A 153 20.58 5.65 1.59
C PHE A 153 21.33 4.36 1.22
N GLU A 154 22.40 4.47 0.45
CA GLU A 154 23.26 3.33 0.09
C GLU A 154 23.84 2.64 1.34
N GLY A 155 23.82 1.30 1.35
CA GLY A 155 24.43 0.50 2.43
C GLY A 155 23.57 0.29 3.67
N HIS A 156 22.28 0.67 3.67
CA HIS A 156 21.37 0.24 4.73
C HIS A 156 21.21 -1.29 4.69
N ASN A 157 21.29 -1.92 5.86
CA ASN A 157 21.09 -3.35 6.02
C ASN A 157 20.13 -3.53 7.19
N HIS A 158 18.88 -3.87 6.89
CA HIS A 158 17.91 -4.23 7.91
C HIS A 158 17.11 -5.43 7.45
N ASN A 159 16.50 -6.11 8.42
CA ASN A 159 15.76 -7.33 8.17
C ASN A 159 14.39 -6.99 7.56
N HIS A 160 14.18 -7.33 6.29
CA HIS A 160 12.91 -7.13 5.59
C HIS A 160 11.82 -8.17 5.96
N ASN A 161 11.95 -8.87 7.10
CA ASN A 161 10.92 -9.80 7.59
C ASN A 161 9.75 -9.11 8.29
N ASN A 162 9.35 -7.94 7.81
CA ASN A 162 8.20 -7.23 8.35
C ASN A 162 6.92 -7.99 7.98
N LYS A 163 6.29 -8.61 8.97
CA LYS A 163 5.16 -9.51 8.78
C LYS A 163 3.97 -8.75 8.19
N LYS A 164 3.32 -9.35 7.19
CA LYS A 164 2.07 -8.83 6.62
C LYS A 164 0.90 -9.27 7.49
N ILE A 165 0.03 -8.34 7.86
CA ILE A 165 -1.03 -8.57 8.86
C ILE A 165 -2.43 -8.26 8.35
N ALA A 166 -2.56 -7.45 7.30
CA ALA A 166 -3.83 -7.25 6.60
C ALA A 166 -3.61 -7.05 5.11
N CYS A 167 -4.57 -7.49 4.31
CA CYS A 167 -4.53 -7.39 2.86
C CYS A 167 -5.87 -7.01 2.25
N GLY A 168 -5.85 -6.42 1.06
CA GLY A 168 -7.02 -6.26 0.20
C GLY A 168 -6.62 -6.12 -1.26
N THR A 169 -7.47 -6.62 -2.17
CA THR A 169 -7.27 -6.43 -3.63
C THR A 169 -7.95 -5.14 -4.07
N ILE A 170 -7.23 -4.34 -4.86
CA ILE A 170 -7.75 -3.08 -5.41
C ILE A 170 -8.65 -3.39 -6.59
N GLU A 171 -9.93 -3.06 -6.45
CA GLU A 171 -10.97 -3.29 -7.45
C GLU A 171 -11.49 -1.95 -7.98
N LEU A 172 -11.81 -1.91 -9.28
CA LEU A 172 -12.47 -0.76 -9.88
C LEU A 172 -13.89 -0.62 -9.30
N VAL A 173 -14.26 0.59 -8.90
CA VAL A 173 -15.62 0.91 -8.44
C VAL A 173 -16.36 1.52 -9.61
N ASN A 174 -17.41 0.83 -10.07
CA ASN A 174 -18.29 1.27 -11.16
C ASN A 174 -19.42 2.17 -10.67
#